data_AF-A0A973FIS6-F1
#
_entry.id   AF-A0A973FIS6-F1
#
_cell.length_a   1.000
_cell.length_b   1.000
_cell.length_c   1.000
_cell.angle_alpha   90.00
_cell.angle_beta   90.00
_cell.angle_gamma   90.00
#
_symmetry.space_group_name_H-M   'P 1'
#
loop_
_entity.id
_entity.type
_entity.pdbx_description
1 polymer ?
#
loop_
_entity_poly.entity_id
_entity_poly.type
_entity_poly.pdbx_seq_one_letter_code
_entity_poly.pdbx_strand_id
1 'polypeptide(L)'
;MLEAIIAGLGGLVIGFKLLFVNWQNLIMLFVGGGLLYLGIKKDCEPLLLVPIGFGCILVNIPMSDVMLKDGFIRTIYDAGV
;
A
#
# COMPACT_ATOMS: atom_id res chain seq x y z
N MET A 1 0.75 -22.04 18.64
CA MET A 1 1.27 -22.07 17.25
C MET A 1 0.15 -22.25 16.23
N LEU A 2 -0.69 -23.28 16.34
CA LEU A 2 -1.77 -23.54 15.38
C LEU A 2 -2.78 -22.36 15.26
N GLU A 3 -3.19 -21.78 16.38
CA GLU A 3 -4.05 -20.58 16.42
C GLU A 3 -3.46 -19.38 15.66
N ALA A 4 -2.14 -19.16 15.77
CA ALA A 4 -1.47 -18.06 15.08
C ALA A 4 -1.43 -18.29 13.56
N ILE A 5 -1.30 -19.54 13.12
CA ILE A 5 -1.34 -19.91 11.70
C ILE A 5 -2.75 -19.70 11.14
N ILE A 6 -3.77 -20.11 11.89
CA ILE A 6 -5.18 -19.94 11.48
C ILE A 6 -5.55 -18.45 11.42
N ALA A 7 -5.15 -17.67 12.43
CA ALA A 7 -5.36 -16.23 12.44
C ALA A 7 -4.62 -15.52 11.29
N GLY A 8 -3.36 -15.89 11.03
CA GLY A 8 -2.58 -15.32 9.92
C GLY A 8 -3.17 -15.64 8.55
N LEU A 9 -3.62 -16.88 8.33
CA LEU A 9 -4.26 -17.28 7.08
C LEU A 9 -5.63 -16.61 6.91
N GLY A 10 -6.42 -16.50 8.00
CA GLY A 10 -7.68 -15.77 8.00
C GLY A 10 -7.51 -14.29 7.67
N GLY A 11 -6.50 -13.64 8.25
CA GLY A 11 -6.14 -12.25 7.95
C GLY A 11 -5.80 -12.03 6.48
N LEU A 12 -5.04 -12.95 5.87
CA LEU A 12 -4.72 -12.90 4.44
C LEU A 12 -6.00 -12.94 3.58
N VAL A 13 -6.90 -13.88 3.86
CA VAL A 13 -8.16 -14.01 3.10
C VAL A 13 -9.04 -12.77 3.24
N ILE A 14 -9.13 -12.20 4.44
CA ILE A 14 -9.89 -10.95 4.67
C ILE A 14 -9.25 -9.78 3.93
N GLY A 15 -7.91 -9.68 3.94
CA GLY A 15 -7.16 -8.62 3.22
C GLY A 15 -7.43 -8.65 1.73
N PHE A 16 -7.37 -9.83 1.12
CA PHE A 16 -7.73 -10.01 -0.29
C PHE A 16 -9.19 -9.68 -0.56
N LYS A 17 -10.13 -10.07 0.31
CA LYS A 17 -11.55 -9.72 0.13
C LYS A 17 -11.78 -8.21 0.13
N LEU A 18 -11.08 -7.47 1.00
CA LEU A 18 -11.19 -6.02 1.11
C LEU A 18 -10.66 -5.26 -0.11
N LEU A 19 -9.68 -5.81 -0.84
CA LEU A 19 -9.22 -5.25 -2.12
C LEU A 19 -10.36 -5.14 -3.14
N PHE A 20 -11.27 -6.12 -3.18
CA PHE A 20 -12.37 -6.14 -4.14
C PHE A 20 -13.61 -5.38 -3.67
N VAL A 21 -13.80 -5.24 -2.35
CA VAL A 21 -14.90 -4.44 -1.78
C VAL A 21 -14.68 -2.95 -2.01
N ASN A 22 -13.44 -2.47 -1.85
CA ASN A 22 -13.05 -1.09 -2.12
C ASN A 22 -12.32 -1.00 -3.47
N TRP A 23 -13.11 -1.01 -4.54
CA TRP A 23 -12.61 -0.89 -5.92
C TRP A 23 -11.74 0.36 -6.16
N GLN A 24 -11.91 1.42 -5.37
CA GLN A 24 -11.05 2.61 -5.40
C GLN A 24 -9.60 2.29 -4.99
N ASN A 25 -9.39 1.50 -3.94
CA ASN A 25 -8.05 1.07 -3.52
C ASN A 25 -7.39 0.23 -4.61
N LEU A 26 -8.16 -0.63 -5.26
CA LEU A 26 -7.68 -1.44 -6.38
C LEU A 26 -7.19 -0.55 -7.54
N ILE A 27 -7.96 0.48 -7.91
CA ILE A 27 -7.55 1.46 -8.93
C ILE A 27 -6.27 2.18 -8.51
N MET A 28 -6.18 2.65 -7.27
CA MET A 28 -4.99 3.36 -6.79
C MET A 28 -3.74 2.47 -6.76
N LEU A 29 -3.89 1.17 -6.48
CA LEU A 29 -2.80 0.20 -6.60
C LEU A 29 -2.31 0.06 -8.04
N PHE A 30 -3.23 0.04 -9.01
CA PHE A 30 -2.86 0.06 -10.43
C PHE A 30 -2.17 1.37 -10.82
N VAL A 31 -2.64 2.51 -10.31
CA VAL A 31 -1.97 3.81 -10.54
C VAL A 31 -0.57 3.80 -9.94
N GLY A 32 -0.40 3.36 -8.69
CA GLY A 32 0.91 3.25 -8.04
C GLY A 32 1.86 2.31 -8.80
N GLY A 33 1.36 1.17 -9.26
CA GLY A 33 2.11 0.26 -10.13
C GLY A 33 2.45 0.88 -11.49
N GLY A 34 1.55 1.67 -12.07
CA GLY A 34 1.80 2.45 -13.28
C GLY A 34 2.89 3.50 -13.10
N LEU A 35 2.91 4.22 -11.97
CA LEU A 35 3.96 5.19 -11.64
C LEU A 35 5.32 4.49 -11.45
N LEU A 36 5.35 3.35 -10.76
CA LEU A 36 6.55 2.52 -10.65
C LEU A 36 7.03 2.03 -12.02
N TYR A 37 6.11 1.60 -12.89
CA TYR A 37 6.45 1.19 -14.25
C TYR A 37 7.07 2.32 -15.06
N LEU A 38 6.52 3.54 -14.96
CA LEU A 38 7.07 4.71 -15.64
C LEU A 38 8.44 5.10 -15.07
N GLY A 39 8.61 5.07 -13.75
CA GLY A 39 9.87 5.39 -13.10
C GLY A 39 10.98 4.37 -13.39
N ILE A 40 10.67 3.07 -13.35
CA ILE A 40 11.67 2.00 -13.47
C ILE A 40 11.94 1.63 -14.94
N LYS A 41 10.89 1.46 -15.75
CA LYS A 41 11.04 0.93 -17.12
C LYS A 41 11.12 2.01 -18.19
N LYS A 42 10.53 3.19 -17.95
CA LYS A 42 10.60 4.32 -18.88
C LYS A 42 11.59 5.40 -18.45
N ASP A 43 12.28 5.23 -17.33
CA ASP A 43 13.21 6.19 -16.74
C ASP A 43 12.63 7.63 -16.66
N CYS A 44 11.30 7.75 -16.56
CA CYS A 44 10.66 9.04 -16.33
C CYS A 44 10.87 9.39 -14.85
N GLU A 45 11.59 10.48 -14.57
CA GLU A 45 11.89 11.02 -13.24
C GLU A 45 11.99 9.94 -12.13
N PRO A 46 12.89 8.93 -12.26
CA PRO A 46 12.92 7.76 -11.39
C PRO A 46 13.10 8.12 -9.91
N LEU A 47 13.86 9.18 -9.64
CA LEU A 47 14.12 9.69 -8.30
C LEU A 47 12.85 10.16 -7.58
N LEU A 48 11.81 10.57 -8.31
CA LEU A 48 10.55 11.05 -7.77
C LEU A 48 9.43 10.01 -7.92
N LEU A 49 9.27 9.48 -9.12
CA LEU A 49 8.17 8.56 -9.47
C LEU A 49 8.26 7.23 -8.71
N VAL A 50 9.47 6.74 -8.41
CA VAL A 50 9.63 5.48 -7.65
C VAL A 50 9.19 5.64 -6.20
N PRO A 51 9.67 6.63 -5.42
CA PRO A 51 9.16 6.89 -4.07
C PRO A 51 7.66 7.19 -4.03
N ILE A 52 7.14 7.99 -4.98
CA ILE A 52 5.71 8.35 -5.04
C ILE A 52 4.86 7.10 -5.32
N GLY A 53 5.23 6.30 -6.33
CA GLY A 53 4.52 5.07 -6.67
C GLY A 53 4.52 4.06 -5.50
N PHE A 54 5.65 3.94 -4.80
CA PHE A 54 5.77 3.09 -3.63
C PHE A 54 4.90 3.56 -2.46
N GLY A 55 4.93 4.86 -2.14
CA GLY A 55 4.07 5.44 -1.11
C GLY A 55 2.58 5.27 -1.42
N CYS A 56 2.20 5.48 -2.69
CA CYS A 56 0.83 5.27 -3.16
C CYS A 56 0.36 3.82 -2.95
N ILE A 57 1.21 2.83 -3.22
CA ILE A 57 0.90 1.43 -2.96
C ILE A 57 0.73 1.17 -1.46
N LEU A 58 1.68 1.61 -0.63
CA LEU A 58 1.67 1.35 0.82
C LEU A 58 0.41 1.85 1.53
N VAL A 59 -0.05 3.06 1.18
CA VAL A 59 -1.24 3.67 1.81
C VAL A 59 -2.56 3.08 1.29
N ASN A 60 -2.57 2.47 0.10
CA ASN A 60 -3.76 1.88 -0.50
C ASN A 60 -3.90 0.36 -0.26
N ILE A 61 -2.92 -0.29 0.38
CA ILE A 61 -3.05 -1.68 0.83
C ILE A 61 -4.15 -1.77 1.91
N PRO A 62 -5.15 -2.64 1.77
CA PRO A 62 -6.17 -2.83 2.79
C PRO A 62 -5.57 -3.49 4.04
N MET A 63 -6.03 -3.05 5.21
CA MET A 63 -5.49 -3.46 6.53
C MET A 63 -4.00 -3.14 6.73
N SER A 64 -3.47 -2.19 5.98
CA SER A 64 -2.07 -1.74 6.12
C SER A 64 -1.85 -0.98 7.44
N ASP A 65 -2.89 -0.35 8.00
CA ASP A 65 -2.88 0.45 9.25
C ASP A 65 -1.78 1.54 9.33
N VAL A 66 -0.94 1.67 8.31
CA VAL A 66 0.23 2.57 8.25
C VAL A 66 -0.14 4.05 8.29
N MET A 67 -1.36 4.40 7.91
CA MET A 67 -1.88 5.78 7.89
C MET A 67 -2.90 6.05 9.01
N LEU A 68 -3.14 5.08 9.90
CA LEU A 68 -3.94 5.30 11.11
C LEU A 68 -3.18 6.18 12.10
N LYS A 69 -3.85 6.59 13.19
CA LYS A 69 -3.32 7.52 14.19
C LYS A 69 -1.96 7.09 14.78
N ASP A 70 -1.74 5.79 14.94
CA ASP A 70 -0.48 5.21 15.43
C ASP A 70 0.35 4.55 14.30
N GLY A 71 -0.02 4.83 13.05
CA GLY A 71 0.63 4.31 11.86
C GLY A 71 2.00 4.95 11.62
N PHE A 72 2.95 4.14 11.17
CA PHE A 72 4.30 4.61 10.87
C PHE A 72 4.33 5.76 9.85
N ILE A 73 3.58 5.64 8.76
CA ILE A 73 3.53 6.64 7.69
C ILE A 73 2.80 7.90 8.17
N ARG A 74 1.78 7.76 9.03
CA ARG A 74 1.11 8.92 9.64
C ARG A 74 2.04 9.72 10.54
N THR A 75 2.85 9.05 11.34
CA THR A 75 3.85 9.70 12.22
C THR A 75 4.83 10.54 11.41
N ILE A 76 5.31 10.01 10.28
CA ILE A 76 6.24 10.72 9.38
C ILE A 76 5.53 11.89 8.69
N TYR A 77 4.29 11.69 8.24
CA TYR A 77 3.47 12.74 7.63
C TYR A 77 3.20 13.90 8.59
N ASP A 78 2.85 13.60 9.83
CA ASP A 78 2.63 14.61 10.88
C ASP A 78 3.93 15.32 11.28
N ALA A 79 5.09 14.69 11.06
CA ALA A 79 6.41 15.32 11.20
C ALA A 79 6.78 16.24 10.02
N GLY A 80 5.97 16.28 8.95
CA GLY A 80 6.15 17.17 7.80
C GLY A 80 7.07 16.65 6.69
N VAL A 81 7.29 15.33 6.64
CA VAL A 81 8.05 14.62 5.59
C VAL A 81 7.08 13.93 4.64
#